data_AF-A0A356PFZ4-F1
#
_entry.id   AF-A0A356PFZ4-F1
#
_cell.length_a   1.000
_cell.length_b   1.000
_cell.length_c   1.000
_cell.angle_alpha   90.00
_cell.angle_beta   90.00
_cell.angle_gamma   90.00
#
_symmetry.space_group_name_H-M   'P 1'
#
loop_
_entity.id
_entity.type
_entity.pdbx_description
1 polymer ?
#
loop_
_entity_poly.entity_id
_entity_poly.type
_entity_poly.pdbx_seq_one_letter_code
_entity_poly.pdbx_strand_id
1 'polypeptide(L)' 'MKRTWRFWFALWAGKLITKGLLVAGKKGTTLPGKIAQWFDPEIMRHLSVAYTDGIIMITGTNGKTTT' A
#
# COMPACT_ATOMS: atom_id res chain seq x y z
N MET A 1 1.21 -17.47 6.15
CA MET A 1 0.49 -17.34 4.86
C MET A 1 1.48 -17.25 3.71
N LYS A 2 1.26 -17.96 2.60
CA LYS A 2 2.21 -17.99 1.49
C LYS A 2 2.03 -16.76 0.60
N ARG A 3 3.06 -15.91 0.50
CA ARG A 3 3.13 -14.84 -0.51
C ARG A 3 3.15 -15.49 -1.89
N THR A 4 2.13 -15.22 -2.69
CA THR A 4 1.98 -15.79 -4.04
C THR A 4 2.73 -14.93 -5.07
N TRP A 5 2.81 -15.39 -6.31
CA TRP A 5 3.34 -14.60 -7.42
C TRP A 5 2.53 -13.30 -7.65
N ARG A 6 1.20 -13.35 -7.40
CA ARG A 6 0.30 -12.20 -7.49
C ARG A 6 0.68 -11.10 -6.50
N PHE A 7 1.04 -11.49 -5.27
CA PHE A 7 1.52 -10.55 -4.25
C PHE A 7 2.76 -9.80 -4.72
N TRP A 8 3.76 -10.52 -5.23
CA TRP A 8 5.01 -9.91 -5.69
C TRP A 8 4.78 -9.00 -6.89
N PHE A 9 3.93 -9.42 -7.83
CA PHE A 9 3.54 -8.61 -8.96
C PHE A 9 2.83 -7.32 -8.52
N ALA A 10 1.83 -7.41 -7.64
CA ALA A 10 1.11 -6.27 -7.10
C ALA A 10 2.03 -5.29 -6.34
N LEU A 11 2.95 -5.82 -5.54
CA LEU A 11 3.94 -5.02 -4.80
C LEU A 11 4.85 -4.23 -5.73
N TRP A 12 5.40 -4.88 -6.76
CA TRP A 12 6.29 -4.22 -7.72
C TRP A 12 5.55 -3.23 -8.61
N ALA A 13 4.35 -3.58 -9.07
CA ALA A 13 3.49 -2.65 -9.81
C ALA A 13 3.25 -1.37 -9.01
N GLY A 14 2.82 -1.48 -7.74
CA GLY A 14 2.64 -0.34 -6.85
C GLY A 14 3.92 0.51 -6.72
N LYS A 15 5.08 -0.12 -6.49
CA LYS A 15 6.37 0.59 -6.37
C LYS A 15 6.75 1.35 -7.65
N LEU A 16 6.55 0.74 -8.83
CA LEU A 16 6.84 1.38 -10.12
C LEU A 16 5.93 2.59 -10.36
N ILE A 17 4.64 2.47 -10.03
CA ILE A 17 3.69 3.58 -10.14
C ILE A 17 4.07 4.71 -9.19
N THR A 18 4.45 4.41 -7.94
CA THR A 18 4.94 5.43 -7.00
C THR A 18 6.14 6.17 -7.58
N LYS A 19 7.14 5.47 -8.13
CA LYS A 19 8.29 6.11 -8.77
C LYS A 19 7.87 6.98 -9.96
N GLY A 20 6.99 6.49 -10.82
CA GLY A 20 6.46 7.26 -11.96
C GLY A 20 5.73 8.54 -11.54
N LEU A 21 4.93 8.48 -10.48
CA LEU A 21 4.24 9.64 -9.93
C LEU A 21 5.22 10.68 -9.36
N LEU A 22 6.24 10.23 -8.62
CA LEU A 22 7.28 11.10 -8.08
C LEU A 22 8.05 11.83 -9.20
N VAL A 23 8.44 11.11 -10.26
CA VAL A 23 9.11 11.71 -11.43
C VAL A 23 8.20 12.70 -12.14
N ALA A 24 6.89 12.42 -12.22
CA ALA A 24 5.90 13.33 -12.79
C ALA A 24 5.52 14.52 -11.87
N GLY A 25 6.20 14.70 -10.74
CA GLY A 25 5.92 15.77 -9.77
C GLY A 25 4.59 15.59 -9.00
N LYS A 26 3.95 14.43 -9.10
CA LYS A 26 2.68 14.13 -8.43
C LYS A 26 2.93 13.50 -7.06
N LYS A 27 2.30 14.05 -6.01
CA LYS A 27 2.38 13.55 -4.62
C LYS A 27 1.27 12.56 -4.23
N GLY A 28 0.52 12.05 -5.22
CA GLY A 28 -0.63 11.18 -4.95
C GLY A 28 -0.21 9.79 -4.44
N THR A 29 -0.51 9.48 -3.18
CA THR A 29 -0.15 8.19 -2.55
C THR A 29 -1.26 7.12 -2.66
N THR A 30 -2.49 7.51 -3.01
CA THR A 30 -3.63 6.58 -3.12
C THR A 30 -3.58 5.69 -4.36
N LEU A 31 -3.10 6.22 -5.49
CA LEU A 31 -3.13 5.53 -6.80
C LEU A 31 -2.28 4.24 -6.81
N PRO A 32 -1.01 4.23 -6.32
CA PRO A 32 -0.23 3.01 -6.21
C PRO A 32 -0.92 1.92 -5.39
N GLY A 33 -1.55 2.30 -4.27
CA GLY A 33 -2.27 1.38 -3.39
C GLY A 33 -3.48 0.75 -4.06
N LYS A 34 -4.30 1.56 -4.76
CA LYS A 34 -5.44 1.04 -5.53
C LYS A 34 -5.04 0.05 -6.62
N ILE A 35 -3.95 0.33 -7.34
CA ILE A 35 -3.48 -0.57 -8.41
C ILE A 35 -2.92 -1.87 -7.82
N ALA A 36 -2.16 -1.81 -6.73
CA ALA A 36 -1.70 -3.01 -6.03
C ALA A 36 -2.89 -3.88 -5.54
N GLN A 37 -3.92 -3.25 -4.97
CA GLN A 37 -5.13 -3.95 -4.52
C GLN A 37 -5.93 -4.55 -5.68
N TRP A 38 -5.90 -3.94 -6.87
CA TRP A 38 -6.57 -4.50 -8.05
C TRP A 38 -5.91 -5.80 -8.52
N PHE A 39 -4.58 -5.91 -8.46
CA PHE A 39 -3.85 -7.12 -8.83
C PHE A 39 -3.93 -8.23 -7.76
N ASP A 40 -3.81 -7.84 -6.49
CA ASP A 40 -3.96 -8.74 -5.35
C ASP A 40 -4.94 -8.12 -4.33
N PRO A 41 -6.24 -8.49 -4.39
CA PRO A 41 -7.25 -8.00 -3.43
C PRO A 41 -6.89 -8.33 -1.98
N GLU A 42 -6.10 -9.38 -1.76
CA GLU A 42 -5.67 -9.86 -0.45
C GLU A 42 -4.33 -9.27 -0.02
N ILE A 43 -3.76 -8.31 -0.76
CA ILE A 43 -2.43 -7.75 -0.47
C ILE A 43 -2.35 -7.17 0.94
N MET A 44 -3.41 -6.49 1.41
CA MET A 44 -3.46 -5.93 2.76
C MET A 44 -3.44 -7.01 3.83
N ARG A 45 -4.11 -8.15 3.58
CA ARG A 45 -4.08 -9.32 4.46
C ARG A 45 -2.71 -10.01 4.44
N HIS A 46 -2.03 -10.04 3.29
CA HIS A 46 -0.66 -10.55 3.19
C HIS A 46 0.35 -9.67 3.94
N LEU A 47 0.14 -8.34 3.92
CA LEU A 47 0.97 -7.37 4.64
C LEU A 47 0.67 -7.36 6.14
N SER A 48 -0.60 -7.51 6.54
CA SER A 48 -1.02 -7.41 7.94
C SER A 48 -0.40 -8.49 8.83
N VAL A 49 -0.13 -9.67 8.27
CA VAL A 49 0.54 -10.78 8.96
C VAL A 49 1.95 -10.40 9.46
N ALA A 50 2.58 -9.37 8.88
CA ALA A 50 3.90 -8.91 9.33
C ALA A 50 3.84 -8.11 10.65
N TYR A 51 2.67 -7.63 11.07
CA TYR A 51 2.53 -6.89 12.33
C TYR A 51 2.21 -7.85 13.47
N THR A 52 3.22 -8.19 14.27
CA THR A 52 3.09 -9.10 15.43
C THR A 52 2.84 -8.36 16.74
N ASP A 53 3.26 -7.10 16.82
CA ASP A 53 3.38 -6.37 18.08
C ASP A 53 2.12 -5.53 18.41
N GLY A 54 1.08 -5.63 17.57
CA GLY A 54 -0.17 -4.87 17.68
C GLY A 54 -0.33 -3.82 16.57
N ILE A 55 -1.56 -3.34 16.39
CA ILE A 55 -1.92 -2.34 15.37
C ILE A 55 -2.59 -1.17 16.08
N ILE A 56 -2.05 0.04 15.91
CA ILE A 56 -2.65 1.29 16.39
C ILE A 56 -3.32 1.98 15.20
N MET A 57 -4.62 2.24 15.29
CA MET A 57 -5.38 2.95 14.26
C MET A 57 -5.59 4.40 14.65
N ILE A 58 -4.96 5.32 13.93
CA ILE A 58 -5.14 6.77 14.10
C ILE A 58 -6.24 7.24 13.15
N THR A 59 -7.32 7.79 13.70
CA THR A 59 -8.50 8.28 12.96
C THR A 59 -8.80 9.75 13.29
N GLY A 60 -9.64 10.41 12.50
CA GLY A 60 -9.97 11.83 12.61
C GLY A 60 -10.41 12.41 11.27
N THR A 61 -11.09 13.57 11.27
CA THR A 61 -11.59 14.21 10.04
C THR A 61 -10.44 14.87 9.26
N ASN A 62 -9.64 15.73 9.89
CA ASN A 62 -8.47 16.40 9.30
C ASN A 62 -7.23 16.28 10.21
N GLY A 63 -6.02 16.41 9.66
CA GLY A 63 -4.78 16.47 10.46
C GLY A 63 -4.12 15.14 10.86
N LYS A 64 -4.66 13.98 10.42
CA LYS A 64 -4.13 12.64 10.75
C LYS A 64 -2.65 12.41 10.39
N THR A 65 -2.15 13.11 9.37
CA THR A 65 -0.74 13.02 8.92
C THR A 65 0.20 13.98 9.64
N THR A 66 -0.30 14.81 10.55
CA THR A 66 0.46 15.79 11.34
C THR A 66 0.71 15.32 12.78
N THR A 67 0.10 14.19 13.17
CA THR A 67 0.24 13.54 14.49
C THR A 67 1.31 12.47 14.43
#